data_AF-A0A497MG19-F1
#
_entry.id   AF-A0A497MG19-F1
#
_cell.length_a   1.000
_cell.length_b   1.000
_cell.length_c   1.000
_cell.angle_alpha   90.00
_cell.angle_beta   90.00
_cell.angle_gamma   90.00
#
_symmetry.space_group_name_H-M   'P 1'
#
loop_
_entity.id
_entity.type
_entity.pdbx_description
1 polymer ?
#
loop_
_entity_poly.entity_id
_entity_poly.type
_entity_poly.pdbx_seq_one_letter_code
_entity_poly.pdbx_strand_id
1 'polypeptide(L)'
;MEDKKHFIATLTLICLILAIPLYQYLSGNPASKESEDYLTIEGVLSSDYYTLYPYKAKNLKACFSKYGEAASPEGSLAYGGVQLFPSPPIEGWLLQYEYLDSSGERRRGTAYALYCDPSLSLPGSGRSQNLLAEPLDIVYNGPRRLIAQAVIHIMESYVNIVNVRQTLIFNKVYKHITILMDISFLKTVEEAELLHVKFSRRLSLPSQNVEVKRGMETVYWEGGLKTYDLAVFPAGGATAYAAYWPSPGRLYLATVEDWRAASPSPAGAGRSCILVAEWEAAIPPNTSKRFVVVYGAVEEDQELQYQLNLVFNPWDLRDAVHTKYQWILVGRNAPEDLKTARILSKIFPEARLAFDAVNSSLPEIPALMAVGSAGYHDSLNRLHFKTSSGGLLVAGSSMVVVGSLYANMGSEYFNDLTDIFILHRARSDPIPLFSTSMTAWYAPSSTRNGFHPVGNGTVLITAHRDLNGTAALCIWGWSFRDTYYASVALQHIDFDSIPKGVTSMLIKFNYDRLPFEPGFYTILEYAGTITSW
;
A
#
# COMPACT_ATOMS: atom_id res chain seq x y z
N MET A 1 7.91 -74.60 0.80
CA MET A 1 8.75 -73.83 -0.15
C MET A 1 7.95 -72.72 -0.83
N GLU A 2 6.64 -72.91 -1.00
CA GLU A 2 5.69 -71.95 -1.55
C GLU A 2 5.46 -70.73 -0.64
N ASP A 3 5.34 -70.93 0.68
CA ASP A 3 5.15 -69.83 1.65
C ASP A 3 6.34 -68.86 1.72
N LYS A 4 7.57 -69.35 1.56
CA LYS A 4 8.77 -68.50 1.49
C LYS A 4 8.78 -67.63 0.24
N LYS A 5 8.26 -68.13 -0.89
CA LYS A 5 8.15 -67.35 -2.13
C LYS A 5 7.09 -66.25 -1.99
N HIS A 6 5.98 -66.54 -1.32
CA HIS A 6 4.93 -65.55 -1.05
C HIS A 6 5.41 -64.49 -0.07
N PHE A 7 6.11 -64.87 1.00
CA PHE A 7 6.68 -63.90 1.95
C PHE A 7 7.69 -62.95 1.29
N ILE A 8 8.60 -63.48 0.45
CA ILE A 8 9.57 -62.67 -0.28
C ILE A 8 8.88 -61.77 -1.32
N ALA A 9 7.86 -62.27 -2.03
CA ALA A 9 7.11 -61.49 -3.00
C ALA A 9 6.37 -60.31 -2.33
N THR A 10 5.73 -60.55 -1.19
CA THR A 10 5.02 -59.51 -0.43
C THR A 10 5.99 -58.46 0.14
N LEU A 11 7.15 -58.89 0.66
CA LEU A 11 8.16 -57.97 1.18
C LEU A 11 8.75 -57.09 0.06
N THR A 12 9.01 -57.68 -1.12
CA THR A 12 9.52 -56.95 -2.29
C THR A 12 8.48 -55.93 -2.79
N LEU A 13 7.20 -56.29 -2.80
CA LEU A 13 6.11 -55.40 -3.19
C LEU A 13 5.96 -54.22 -2.21
N ILE A 14 6.07 -54.47 -0.90
CA ILE A 14 6.03 -53.41 0.13
C ILE A 14 7.23 -52.46 -0.04
N CYS A 15 8.44 -53.00 -0.25
CA CYS A 15 9.62 -52.18 -0.49
C CYS A 15 9.50 -51.31 -1.75
N LEU A 16 8.91 -51.85 -2.83
CA LEU A 16 8.66 -51.08 -4.06
C LEU A 16 7.61 -49.98 -3.85
N ILE A 17 6.53 -50.26 -3.11
CA ILE A 17 5.49 -49.27 -2.79
C ILE A 17 6.06 -48.14 -1.91
N LEU A 18 6.99 -48.43 -1.00
CA LEU A 18 7.64 -47.43 -0.15
C LEU A 18 8.77 -46.66 -0.85
N ALA A 19 9.42 -47.26 -1.86
CA ALA A 19 10.50 -46.62 -2.60
C ALA A 19 10.00 -45.55 -3.59
N ILE A 20 8.77 -45.68 -4.11
CA ILE A 20 8.22 -44.74 -5.10
C ILE A 20 7.95 -43.33 -4.50
N PRO A 21 7.33 -43.17 -3.31
CA PRO A 21 7.19 -41.88 -2.65
C PRO A 21 8.55 -41.25 -2.29
N LEU A 22 9.51 -42.08 -1.85
CA LEU A 22 10.85 -41.63 -1.49
C LEU A 22 11.64 -41.15 -2.72
N TYR A 23 11.49 -41.84 -3.85
CA TYR A 23 12.06 -41.41 -5.12
C TYR A 23 11.39 -40.13 -5.63
N GLN A 24 10.06 -39.97 -5.52
CA GLN A 24 9.37 -38.72 -5.87
C GLN A 24 9.79 -37.55 -4.97
N TYR A 25 10.06 -37.80 -3.68
CA TYR A 25 10.60 -36.80 -2.75
C TYR A 25 12.04 -36.38 -3.10
N LEU A 26 12.86 -37.34 -3.57
CA LEU A 26 14.27 -37.09 -3.90
C LEU A 26 14.51 -36.62 -5.35
N SER A 27 13.60 -36.92 -6.29
CA SER A 27 13.70 -36.58 -7.72
C SER A 27 12.82 -35.40 -8.13
N GLY A 28 12.14 -34.77 -7.17
CA GLY A 28 11.53 -33.47 -7.38
C GLY A 28 12.62 -32.45 -7.72
N ASN A 29 12.93 -32.28 -9.01
CA ASN A 29 13.47 -31.03 -9.50
C ASN A 29 12.57 -29.95 -8.94
N PRO A 30 13.07 -29.01 -8.11
CA PRO A 30 12.25 -27.88 -7.75
C PRO A 30 11.98 -27.15 -9.07
N ALA A 31 10.76 -27.27 -9.58
CA ALA A 31 10.16 -26.11 -10.21
C ALA A 31 10.42 -24.97 -9.22
N SER A 32 11.05 -23.89 -9.67
CA SER A 32 11.45 -22.75 -8.84
C SER A 32 10.22 -22.21 -8.12
N LYS A 33 9.92 -22.80 -6.98
CA LYS A 33 8.91 -22.39 -6.04
C LYS A 33 9.56 -21.17 -5.41
N GLU A 34 9.12 -19.97 -5.80
CA GLU A 34 9.31 -18.79 -4.95
C GLU A 34 9.01 -19.26 -3.52
N SER A 35 10.01 -19.20 -2.63
CA SER A 35 9.83 -19.78 -1.31
C SER A 35 8.68 -19.05 -0.63
N GLU A 36 7.86 -19.73 0.18
CA GLU A 36 6.69 -19.17 0.91
C GLU A 36 7.02 -17.93 1.78
N ASP A 37 8.30 -17.56 1.85
CA ASP A 37 8.89 -16.47 2.59
C ASP A 37 9.13 -15.20 1.76
N TYR A 38 9.08 -15.24 0.42
CA TYR A 38 9.31 -14.08 -0.45
C TYR A 38 8.18 -13.87 -1.46
N LEU A 39 7.97 -12.62 -1.85
CA LEU A 39 6.98 -12.18 -2.83
C LEU A 39 7.64 -11.24 -3.84
N THR A 40 7.80 -11.68 -5.08
CA THR A 40 8.29 -10.85 -6.19
C THR A 40 7.12 -10.28 -6.97
N ILE A 41 7.20 -8.98 -7.30
CA ILE A 41 6.13 -8.25 -7.97
C ILE A 41 6.73 -7.40 -9.07
N GLU A 42 6.13 -7.49 -10.25
CA GLU A 42 6.47 -6.71 -11.43
C GLU A 42 5.43 -5.61 -11.65
N GLY A 43 5.92 -4.40 -11.96
CA GLY A 43 5.12 -3.30 -12.43
C GLY A 43 4.65 -3.50 -13.86
N VAL A 44 3.64 -2.73 -14.25
CA VAL A 44 2.98 -2.80 -15.56
C VAL A 44 2.90 -1.43 -16.26
N LEU A 45 3.53 -0.39 -15.69
CA LEU A 45 3.55 0.98 -16.24
C LEU A 45 3.95 1.02 -17.72
N SER A 46 4.98 0.28 -18.13
CA SER A 46 5.48 0.28 -19.52
C SER A 46 4.49 -0.25 -20.55
N SER A 47 3.46 -0.96 -20.09
CA SER A 47 2.40 -1.55 -20.92
C SER A 47 1.05 -0.88 -20.73
N ASP A 48 0.95 0.13 -19.84
CA ASP A 48 -0.29 0.86 -19.57
C ASP A 48 -0.54 1.94 -20.64
N TYR A 49 -1.81 2.36 -20.79
CA TYR A 49 -2.21 3.34 -21.81
C TYR A 49 -2.24 4.77 -21.25
N TYR A 50 -1.17 5.18 -20.56
CA TYR A 50 -1.01 6.54 -20.07
C TYR A 50 -0.53 7.51 -21.15
N THR A 51 -1.44 7.89 -22.04
CA THR A 51 -1.15 8.77 -23.18
C THR A 51 -0.66 10.18 -22.80
N LEU A 52 -0.91 10.64 -21.57
CA LEU A 52 -0.49 11.96 -21.07
C LEU A 52 0.49 11.89 -19.90
N TYR A 53 1.06 10.72 -19.59
CA TYR A 53 2.14 10.67 -18.61
C TYR A 53 3.40 11.30 -19.24
N PRO A 54 3.95 12.38 -18.67
CA PRO A 54 4.99 13.15 -19.33
C PRO A 54 6.39 12.52 -19.25
N TYR A 55 6.54 11.41 -18.51
CA TYR A 55 7.82 10.75 -18.27
C TYR A 55 7.86 9.35 -18.90
N LYS A 56 9.06 8.76 -18.99
CA LYS A 56 9.24 7.43 -19.58
C LYS A 56 8.49 6.36 -18.79
N ALA A 57 7.62 5.61 -19.44
CA ALA A 57 6.90 4.50 -18.81
C ALA A 57 7.79 3.26 -18.69
N LYS A 58 8.40 3.06 -17.51
CA LYS A 58 9.23 1.89 -17.19
C LYS A 58 8.71 1.19 -15.93
N ASN A 59 8.79 -0.13 -15.92
CA ASN A 59 8.35 -0.93 -14.79
C ASN A 59 9.35 -0.84 -13.64
N LEU A 60 8.80 -0.80 -12.43
CA LEU A 60 9.49 -1.13 -11.21
C LEU A 60 9.28 -2.62 -10.93
N LYS A 61 10.29 -3.30 -10.39
CA LYS A 61 10.21 -4.65 -9.84
C LYS A 61 10.61 -4.56 -8.38
N ALA A 62 9.86 -5.17 -7.49
CA ALA A 62 10.21 -5.27 -6.07
C ALA A 62 10.11 -6.72 -5.61
N CYS A 63 10.89 -7.06 -4.59
CA CYS A 63 10.71 -8.30 -3.86
C CYS A 63 10.65 -8.00 -2.37
N PHE A 64 9.79 -8.74 -1.66
CA PHE A 64 9.58 -8.57 -0.23
C PHE A 64 9.68 -9.90 0.50
N SER A 65 10.24 -9.89 1.71
CA SER A 65 10.22 -11.05 2.60
C SER A 65 9.09 -10.97 3.62
N LYS A 66 8.69 -12.10 4.21
CA LYS A 66 7.77 -12.15 5.36
C LYS A 66 8.28 -11.45 6.61
N TYR A 67 9.57 -11.11 6.64
CA TYR A 67 10.19 -10.32 7.69
C TYR A 67 10.18 -8.82 7.38
N GLY A 68 9.61 -8.41 6.24
CA GLY A 68 9.49 -7.01 5.83
C GLY A 68 10.76 -6.40 5.24
N GLU A 69 11.64 -7.25 4.71
CA GLU A 69 12.82 -6.82 3.93
C GLU A 69 12.40 -6.61 2.47
N ALA A 70 12.87 -5.56 1.81
CA ALA A 70 12.63 -5.31 0.38
C ALA A 70 13.73 -5.99 -0.48
N ALA A 71 13.94 -7.29 -0.27
CA ALA A 71 15.04 -8.06 -0.86
C ALA A 71 14.75 -9.56 -0.95
N SER A 72 15.34 -10.23 -1.95
CA SER A 72 15.33 -11.70 -2.10
C SER A 72 16.60 -12.24 -2.78
N PRO A 73 16.74 -13.58 -2.90
CA PRO A 73 17.87 -14.21 -3.60
C PRO A 73 17.99 -13.83 -5.08
N GLU A 74 16.88 -13.49 -5.71
CA GLU A 74 16.80 -13.15 -7.13
C GLU A 74 17.01 -11.65 -7.38
N GLY A 75 17.02 -10.85 -6.33
CA GLY A 75 17.23 -9.41 -6.37
C GLY A 75 16.33 -8.64 -5.40
N SER A 76 16.61 -7.36 -5.26
CA SER A 76 15.78 -6.35 -4.58
C SER A 76 15.09 -5.45 -5.61
N LEU A 77 14.82 -4.19 -5.26
CA LEU A 77 14.23 -3.19 -6.14
C LEU A 77 15.03 -3.05 -7.46
N ALA A 78 14.34 -3.17 -8.59
CA ALA A 78 14.89 -2.95 -9.93
C ALA A 78 13.99 -2.03 -10.74
N TYR A 79 14.58 -1.23 -11.63
CA TYR A 79 13.89 -0.25 -12.46
C TYR A 79 14.31 -0.40 -13.91
N GLY A 80 13.35 -0.64 -14.81
CA GLY A 80 13.64 -0.86 -16.23
C GLY A 80 14.60 -2.02 -16.49
N GLY A 81 14.57 -3.06 -15.64
CA GLY A 81 15.48 -4.21 -15.70
C GLY A 81 16.84 -3.99 -15.05
N VAL A 82 17.13 -2.80 -14.51
CA VAL A 82 18.39 -2.49 -13.82
C VAL A 82 18.21 -2.57 -12.31
N GLN A 83 19.05 -3.35 -11.64
CA GLN A 83 19.04 -3.46 -10.18
C GLN A 83 19.43 -2.12 -9.54
N LEU A 84 18.61 -1.62 -8.62
CA LEU A 84 18.88 -0.34 -7.95
C LEU A 84 19.80 -0.48 -6.73
N PHE A 85 19.80 -1.64 -6.09
CA PHE A 85 20.62 -1.92 -4.91
C PHE A 85 21.69 -2.99 -5.20
N PRO A 86 22.83 -2.98 -4.50
CA PRO A 86 23.87 -3.98 -4.67
C PRO A 86 23.37 -5.41 -4.44
N SER A 87 24.05 -6.41 -5.02
CA SER A 87 23.82 -7.83 -4.75
C SER A 87 25.00 -8.43 -3.96
N PRO A 88 24.77 -9.18 -2.86
CA PRO A 88 23.47 -9.41 -2.24
C PRO A 88 22.91 -8.10 -1.63
N PRO A 89 21.60 -7.87 -1.74
CA PRO A 89 20.98 -6.68 -1.18
C PRO A 89 21.03 -6.71 0.34
N ILE A 90 21.62 -5.67 0.94
CA ILE A 90 21.50 -5.45 2.38
C ILE A 90 20.39 -4.41 2.57
N GLU A 91 19.18 -4.89 2.83
CA GLU A 91 18.04 -4.08 3.24
C GLU A 91 17.42 -4.73 4.48
N GLY A 92 16.93 -3.89 5.39
CA GLY A 92 16.13 -4.37 6.50
C GLY A 92 15.93 -3.32 7.59
N TRP A 93 15.56 -3.79 8.76
CA TRP A 93 15.21 -2.95 9.90
C TRP A 93 15.83 -3.46 11.20
N LEU A 94 16.03 -2.55 12.14
CA LEU A 94 16.50 -2.84 13.50
C LEU A 94 15.67 -2.05 14.51
N LEU A 95 15.20 -2.74 15.54
CA LEU A 95 14.45 -2.21 16.66
C LEU A 95 15.21 -2.49 17.96
N GLN A 96 15.56 -1.43 18.69
CA GLN A 96 15.92 -1.54 20.10
C GLN A 96 14.71 -1.09 20.91
N TYR A 97 14.43 -1.80 21.99
CA TYR A 97 13.28 -1.51 22.83
C TYR A 97 13.62 -1.61 24.31
N GLU A 98 12.96 -0.77 25.10
CA GLU A 98 13.04 -0.74 26.56
C GLU A 98 11.64 -0.48 27.13
N TYR A 99 11.26 -1.22 28.17
CA TYR A 99 10.00 -1.01 28.89
C TYR A 99 10.13 -1.49 30.34
N LEU A 100 9.24 -1.03 31.21
CA LEU A 100 9.09 -1.58 32.56
C LEU A 100 8.06 -2.71 32.54
N ASP A 101 8.40 -3.85 33.13
CA ASP A 101 7.44 -4.92 33.32
C ASP A 101 6.54 -4.70 34.55
N SER A 102 5.60 -5.63 34.77
CA SER A 102 4.64 -5.60 35.87
C SER A 102 5.33 -5.67 37.25
N SER A 103 6.53 -6.25 37.33
CA SER A 103 7.32 -6.26 38.56
C SER A 103 8.11 -4.96 38.78
N GLY A 104 8.00 -3.99 37.87
CA GLY A 104 8.78 -2.77 37.86
C GLY A 104 10.22 -2.96 37.38
N GLU A 105 10.57 -4.14 36.86
CA GLU A 105 11.89 -4.40 36.30
C GLU A 105 12.02 -3.83 34.89
N ARG A 106 13.18 -3.24 34.62
CA ARG A 106 13.49 -2.68 33.31
C ARG A 106 13.94 -3.78 32.36
N ARG A 107 13.12 -4.04 31.35
CA ARG A 107 13.39 -5.00 30.27
C ARG A 107 13.94 -4.26 29.07
N ARG A 108 14.93 -4.86 28.41
CA ARG A 108 15.60 -4.32 27.22
C ARG A 108 15.83 -5.44 26.23
N GLY A 109 15.69 -5.13 24.95
CA GLY A 109 16.00 -6.07 23.90
C GLY A 109 16.34 -5.41 22.58
N THR A 110 16.75 -6.24 21.63
CA THR A 110 16.99 -5.85 20.24
C THR A 110 16.37 -6.91 19.34
N ALA A 111 15.73 -6.46 18.29
CA ALA A 111 15.12 -7.29 17.26
C ALA A 111 15.48 -6.70 15.90
N TYR A 112 15.86 -7.53 14.93
CA TYR A 112 16.22 -7.05 13.61
C TYR A 112 16.02 -8.12 12.55
N ALA A 113 15.66 -7.68 11.35
CA ALA A 113 15.67 -8.51 10.16
C ALA A 113 16.50 -7.81 9.08
N LEU A 114 17.54 -8.50 8.62
CA LEU A 114 18.30 -8.17 7.43
C LEU A 114 18.33 -9.35 6.48
N TYR A 115 18.24 -9.03 5.20
CA TYR A 115 18.23 -10.05 4.16
C TYR A 115 19.45 -10.98 4.25
N CYS A 116 20.65 -10.48 4.52
CA CYS A 116 21.83 -11.30 4.79
C CYS A 116 22.74 -10.68 5.85
N ASP A 117 23.39 -11.51 6.67
CA ASP A 117 24.53 -11.06 7.48
C ASP A 117 25.70 -10.77 6.51
N PRO A 118 26.24 -9.55 6.49
CA PRO A 118 27.34 -9.19 5.59
C PRO A 118 28.62 -10.02 5.77
N SER A 119 28.81 -10.67 6.92
CA SER A 119 29.96 -11.53 7.21
C SER A 119 29.76 -12.98 6.77
N LEU A 120 28.51 -13.43 6.67
CA LEU A 120 28.18 -14.81 6.30
C LEU A 120 27.74 -14.90 4.84
N SER A 121 27.24 -13.81 4.26
CA SER A 121 26.70 -13.74 2.89
C SER A 121 25.61 -14.79 2.61
N LEU A 122 24.98 -15.32 3.67
CA LEU A 122 23.92 -16.31 3.58
C LEU A 122 22.54 -15.62 3.66
N PRO A 123 21.63 -15.83 2.70
CA PRO A 123 20.26 -15.34 2.80
C PRO A 123 19.61 -15.77 4.13
N GLY A 124 18.92 -14.84 4.80
CA GLY A 124 18.22 -15.06 6.05
C GLY A 124 19.10 -15.19 7.31
N SER A 125 20.42 -15.14 7.19
CA SER A 125 21.35 -15.21 8.35
C SER A 125 21.36 -13.94 9.21
N GLY A 126 20.83 -12.83 8.69
CA GLY A 126 20.83 -11.52 9.34
C GLY A 126 19.61 -11.25 10.23
N ARG A 127 19.01 -12.26 10.84
CA ARG A 127 17.77 -12.13 11.64
C ARG A 127 18.01 -12.47 13.10
N SER A 128 17.40 -11.73 14.02
CA SER A 128 17.49 -12.04 15.45
C SER A 128 16.64 -13.27 15.81
N GLN A 129 17.06 -14.03 16.83
CA GLN A 129 16.42 -15.29 17.23
C GLN A 129 15.04 -15.12 17.89
N ASN A 130 14.70 -13.89 18.28
CA ASN A 130 13.45 -13.54 18.95
C ASN A 130 12.33 -13.12 18.01
N LEU A 131 12.46 -13.35 16.69
CA LEU A 131 11.42 -13.06 15.71
C LEU A 131 10.56 -14.28 15.43
N LEU A 132 9.24 -14.08 15.44
CA LEU A 132 8.27 -15.01 14.88
C LEU A 132 7.47 -14.27 13.80
N ALA A 133 7.76 -14.55 12.53
CA ALA A 133 7.07 -13.94 11.40
C ALA A 133 5.94 -14.84 10.89
N GLU A 134 4.75 -14.25 10.70
CA GLU A 134 3.64 -14.87 9.98
C GLU A 134 3.97 -15.00 8.47
N PRO A 135 3.31 -15.90 7.72
CA PRO A 135 3.35 -15.85 6.25
C PRO A 135 2.93 -14.48 5.71
N LEU A 136 3.46 -14.08 4.56
CA LEU A 136 3.01 -12.85 3.89
C LEU A 136 1.52 -12.96 3.54
N ASP A 137 0.72 -12.02 4.04
CA ASP A 137 -0.70 -11.95 3.72
C ASP A 137 -0.92 -11.02 2.52
N ILE A 138 -1.36 -11.58 1.39
CA ILE A 138 -1.74 -10.79 0.21
C ILE A 138 -3.18 -10.32 0.41
N VAL A 139 -3.30 -9.14 1.01
CA VAL A 139 -4.59 -8.48 1.28
C VAL A 139 -5.32 -8.15 -0.02
N TYR A 140 -4.59 -7.63 -1.01
CA TYR A 140 -5.16 -7.20 -2.27
C TYR A 140 -4.19 -7.39 -3.43
N ASN A 141 -4.70 -7.87 -4.57
CA ASN A 141 -3.93 -8.00 -5.79
C ASN A 141 -4.82 -7.68 -6.99
N GLY A 142 -4.95 -6.39 -7.28
CA GLY A 142 -5.69 -5.86 -8.42
C GLY A 142 -4.81 -5.65 -9.66
N PRO A 143 -5.42 -5.25 -10.79
CA PRO A 143 -4.72 -4.99 -12.04
C PRO A 143 -3.59 -3.95 -11.92
N ARG A 144 -3.75 -2.91 -11.09
CA ARG A 144 -2.77 -1.84 -10.89
C ARG A 144 -2.19 -1.75 -9.49
N ARG A 145 -2.68 -2.49 -8.51
CA ARG A 145 -2.13 -2.44 -7.14
C ARG A 145 -2.01 -3.80 -6.51
N LEU A 146 -0.95 -3.98 -5.73
CA LEU A 146 -0.82 -5.06 -4.78
C LEU A 146 -0.60 -4.47 -3.39
N ILE A 147 -1.31 -5.04 -2.41
CA ILE A 147 -1.10 -4.78 -0.99
C ILE A 147 -0.81 -6.11 -0.30
N ALA A 148 0.32 -6.15 0.39
CA ALA A 148 0.70 -7.29 1.22
C ALA A 148 1.05 -6.83 2.63
N GLN A 149 0.84 -7.69 3.61
CA GLN A 149 1.19 -7.43 5.00
C GLN A 149 2.19 -8.46 5.52
N ALA A 150 3.27 -7.95 6.12
CA ALA A 150 4.20 -8.73 6.92
C ALA A 150 3.94 -8.44 8.40
N VAL A 151 3.65 -9.47 9.18
CA VAL A 151 3.46 -9.36 10.64
C VAL A 151 4.57 -10.12 11.33
N ILE A 152 5.37 -9.40 12.11
CA ILE A 152 6.50 -9.96 12.85
C ILE A 152 6.25 -9.74 14.34
N HIS A 153 6.18 -10.84 15.09
CA HIS A 153 6.09 -10.84 16.54
C HIS A 153 7.49 -10.87 17.15
N ILE A 154 7.73 -9.98 18.12
CA ILE A 154 8.95 -9.97 18.91
C ILE A 154 8.67 -10.68 20.22
N MET A 155 9.37 -11.79 20.41
CA MET A 155 9.15 -12.73 21.51
C MET A 155 10.14 -12.50 22.64
N GLU A 156 9.65 -12.46 23.87
CA GLU A 156 10.46 -12.49 25.07
C GLU A 156 9.98 -13.63 25.97
N SER A 157 10.86 -14.60 26.26
CA SER A 157 10.49 -15.80 27.03
C SER A 157 9.22 -16.49 26.51
N TYR A 158 9.09 -16.59 25.18
CA TYR A 158 7.92 -17.15 24.48
C TYR A 158 6.62 -16.34 24.58
N VAL A 159 6.67 -15.10 25.07
CA VAL A 159 5.54 -14.16 25.09
C VAL A 159 5.74 -13.10 24.02
N ASN A 160 4.71 -12.82 23.21
CA ASN A 160 4.75 -11.73 22.25
C ASN A 160 4.57 -10.38 22.97
N ILE A 161 5.58 -9.51 22.87
CA ILE A 161 5.58 -8.21 23.54
C ILE A 161 5.38 -7.04 22.58
N VAL A 162 5.84 -7.17 21.33
CA VAL A 162 5.82 -6.10 20.33
C VAL A 162 5.50 -6.71 18.97
N ASN A 163 4.57 -6.10 18.25
CA ASN A 163 4.34 -6.40 16.84
C ASN A 163 5.01 -5.34 15.97
N VAL A 164 5.76 -5.78 14.96
CA VAL A 164 6.15 -4.97 13.81
C VAL A 164 5.28 -5.40 12.64
N ARG A 165 4.29 -4.59 12.30
CA ARG A 165 3.46 -4.79 11.10
C ARG A 165 3.97 -3.91 9.99
N GLN A 166 4.10 -4.46 8.80
CA GLN A 166 4.49 -3.71 7.62
C GLN A 166 3.47 -3.91 6.52
N THR A 167 2.78 -2.84 6.14
CA THR A 167 1.88 -2.81 4.99
C THR A 167 2.65 -2.33 3.77
N LEU A 168 2.82 -3.24 2.83
CA LEU A 168 3.56 -3.06 1.58
C LEU A 168 2.56 -2.64 0.50
N ILE A 169 2.68 -1.41 0.01
CA ILE A 169 1.82 -0.87 -1.04
C ILE A 169 2.65 -0.76 -2.31
N PHE A 170 2.36 -1.64 -3.26
CA PHE A 170 2.98 -1.67 -4.58
C PHE A 170 1.94 -1.28 -5.62
N ASN A 171 1.92 0.01 -5.99
CA ASN A 171 1.15 0.43 -7.14
C ASN A 171 1.94 0.08 -8.41
N LYS A 172 1.48 -0.93 -9.15
CA LYS A 172 2.14 -1.54 -10.30
C LYS A 172 2.35 -0.56 -11.45
N VAL A 173 1.61 0.54 -11.47
CA VAL A 173 1.80 1.61 -12.45
C VAL A 173 2.68 2.74 -11.95
N TYR A 174 3.08 2.76 -10.68
CA TYR A 174 3.93 3.81 -10.13
C TYR A 174 5.40 3.38 -10.15
N LYS A 175 6.30 4.35 -9.93
CA LYS A 175 7.75 4.13 -9.89
C LYS A 175 8.30 4.12 -8.46
N HIS A 176 7.42 3.83 -7.50
CA HIS A 176 7.77 3.73 -6.10
C HIS A 176 6.97 2.65 -5.39
N ILE A 177 7.51 2.23 -4.25
CA ILE A 177 6.86 1.39 -3.27
C ILE A 177 6.72 2.19 -1.98
N THR A 178 5.59 2.02 -1.30
CA THR A 178 5.36 2.62 0.03
C THR A 178 5.26 1.51 1.06
N ILE A 179 6.03 1.64 2.14
CA ILE A 179 6.04 0.71 3.26
C ILE A 179 5.57 1.47 4.50
N LEU A 180 4.39 1.12 5.00
CA LEU A 180 3.88 1.62 6.27
C LEU A 180 4.28 0.64 7.37
N MET A 181 5.02 1.10 8.36
CA MET A 181 5.56 0.28 9.44
C MET A 181 4.92 0.69 10.76
N ASP A 182 4.10 -0.17 11.32
CA ASP A 182 3.43 0.04 12.60
C ASP A 182 4.08 -0.80 13.69
N ILE A 183 4.67 -0.13 14.68
CA ILE A 183 5.22 -0.77 15.87
C ILE A 183 4.19 -0.69 16.97
N SER A 184 3.69 -1.84 17.42
CA SER A 184 2.61 -1.93 18.42
C SER A 184 3.11 -2.58 19.70
N PHE A 185 2.81 -1.96 20.84
CA PHE A 185 3.12 -2.52 22.16
C PHE A 185 1.92 -3.30 22.70
N LEU A 186 2.07 -4.60 22.94
CA LEU A 186 0.94 -5.51 23.22
C LEU A 186 0.70 -5.80 24.70
N LYS A 187 1.48 -5.21 25.60
CA LYS A 187 1.38 -5.52 27.02
C LYS A 187 0.04 -5.00 27.58
N THR A 188 -0.69 -5.86 28.28
CA THR A 188 -1.99 -5.54 28.86
C THR A 188 -1.84 -4.45 29.92
N VAL A 189 -2.88 -3.60 29.99
CA VAL A 189 -2.96 -2.27 30.63
C VAL A 189 -2.54 -2.22 32.11
N GLU A 190 -2.35 -3.36 32.77
CA GLU A 190 -2.35 -3.36 34.23
C GLU A 190 -1.13 -2.67 34.86
N GLU A 191 0.10 -2.72 34.31
CA GLU A 191 1.28 -2.20 35.06
C GLU A 191 2.49 -1.70 34.21
N ALA A 192 2.38 -1.48 32.89
CA ALA A 192 3.51 -1.02 32.06
C ALA A 192 3.37 0.46 31.64
N GLU A 193 4.43 1.28 31.82
CA GLU A 193 4.42 2.71 31.48
C GLU A 193 4.40 2.96 29.95
N LEU A 194 5.56 2.93 29.30
CA LEU A 194 5.76 3.23 27.90
C LEU A 194 6.81 2.26 27.34
N LEU A 195 6.61 1.82 26.10
CA LEU A 195 7.65 1.18 25.32
C LEU A 195 8.49 2.27 24.65
N HIS A 196 9.72 2.42 25.09
CA HIS A 196 10.69 3.27 24.41
C HIS A 196 11.34 2.46 23.30
N VAL A 197 11.25 2.97 22.07
CA VAL A 197 11.82 2.32 20.90
C VAL A 197 12.83 3.23 20.22
N LYS A 198 13.86 2.59 19.68
CA LYS A 198 14.77 3.15 18.70
C LYS A 198 14.73 2.26 17.47
N PHE A 199 14.04 2.74 16.43
CA PHE A 199 13.78 1.99 15.22
C PHE A 199 14.61 2.54 14.07
N SER A 200 15.17 1.67 13.24
CA SER A 200 15.94 2.10 12.07
C SER A 200 15.63 1.28 10.83
N ARG A 201 15.63 1.96 9.68
CA ARG A 201 15.63 1.36 8.35
C ARG A 201 17.01 1.51 7.73
N ARG A 202 17.50 0.43 7.14
CA ARG A 202 18.88 0.32 6.68
C ARG A 202 18.89 -0.17 5.24
N LEU A 203 19.56 0.58 4.38
CA LEU A 203 19.61 0.31 2.95
C LEU A 203 21.05 0.41 2.44
N SER A 204 21.56 -0.65 1.83
CA SER A 204 22.85 -0.63 1.15
C SER A 204 22.75 0.08 -0.19
N LEU A 205 23.73 0.95 -0.42
CA LEU A 205 23.79 1.81 -1.58
C LEU A 205 24.99 1.45 -2.48
N PRO A 206 24.85 1.62 -3.80
CA PRO A 206 25.92 1.31 -4.74
C PRO A 206 27.12 2.27 -4.65
N SER A 207 26.94 3.46 -4.06
CA SER A 207 28.02 4.44 -3.88
C SER A 207 27.73 5.37 -2.71
N GLN A 208 28.75 6.12 -2.26
CA GLN A 208 28.62 7.16 -1.24
C GLN A 208 28.06 8.49 -1.76
N ASN A 209 27.78 8.60 -3.07
CA ASN A 209 27.24 9.80 -3.69
C ASN A 209 25.73 9.92 -3.38
N VAL A 210 25.42 10.32 -2.15
CA VAL A 210 24.05 10.44 -1.65
C VAL A 210 23.77 11.89 -1.30
N GLU A 211 22.78 12.47 -1.94
CA GLU A 211 22.24 13.77 -1.57
C GLU A 211 21.14 13.56 -0.52
N VAL A 212 21.27 14.22 0.63
CA VAL A 212 20.26 14.16 1.71
C VAL A 212 19.58 15.52 1.84
N LYS A 213 18.25 15.54 1.69
CA LYS A 213 17.38 16.70 1.90
C LYS A 213 16.56 16.44 3.16
N ARG A 214 16.74 17.28 4.19
CA ARG A 214 16.08 17.14 5.49
C ARG A 214 14.91 18.12 5.59
N GLY A 215 13.88 17.76 6.33
CA GLY A 215 12.81 18.67 6.70
C GLY A 215 11.91 19.11 5.55
N MET A 216 11.71 18.26 4.55
CA MET A 216 10.80 18.55 3.43
C MET A 216 9.36 18.59 3.93
N GLU A 217 8.58 19.57 3.50
CA GLU A 217 7.20 19.75 3.96
C GLU A 217 6.23 18.70 3.42
N THR A 218 5.31 18.28 4.27
CA THR A 218 4.17 17.42 3.91
C THR A 218 2.89 17.91 4.59
N VAL A 219 1.74 17.55 4.03
CA VAL A 219 0.44 17.82 4.64
C VAL A 219 0.17 17.00 5.90
N TYR A 220 0.85 15.86 6.07
CA TYR A 220 0.62 14.98 7.22
C TYR A 220 1.25 15.52 8.50
N TRP A 221 0.55 15.32 9.60
CA TRP A 221 0.95 15.80 10.91
C TRP A 221 0.93 14.66 11.91
N GLU A 222 2.03 14.50 12.65
CA GLU A 222 2.08 13.56 13.77
C GLU A 222 2.74 14.23 14.98
N GLY A 223 1.94 14.58 15.99
CA GLY A 223 2.43 15.07 17.28
C GLY A 223 3.32 16.32 17.21
N GLY A 224 3.23 17.11 16.13
CA GLY A 224 4.02 18.34 15.94
C GLY A 224 4.86 18.37 14.66
N LEU A 225 5.16 17.23 14.04
CA LEU A 225 6.04 17.15 12.86
C LEU A 225 5.25 17.04 11.56
N LYS A 226 5.56 17.93 10.61
CA LYS A 226 5.01 17.96 9.24
C LYS A 226 6.06 17.77 8.17
N THR A 227 7.11 17.02 8.49
CA THR A 227 8.25 16.89 7.60
C THR A 227 8.63 15.45 7.35
N TYR A 228 9.19 15.22 6.17
CA TYR A 228 9.88 14.00 5.79
C TYR A 228 11.31 14.33 5.34
N ASP A 229 12.18 13.33 5.35
CA ASP A 229 13.52 13.46 4.79
C ASP A 229 13.66 12.62 3.54
N LEU A 230 14.54 13.02 2.63
CA LEU A 230 14.75 12.40 1.34
C LEU A 230 16.25 12.16 1.13
N ALA A 231 16.60 10.93 0.76
CA ALA A 231 17.92 10.58 0.25
C ALA A 231 17.80 10.24 -1.24
N VAL A 232 18.70 10.79 -2.06
CA VAL A 232 18.73 10.61 -3.52
C VAL A 232 20.13 10.14 -3.92
N PHE A 233 20.22 9.14 -4.79
CA PHE A 233 21.50 8.55 -5.19
C PHE A 233 21.44 7.99 -6.62
N PRO A 234 22.58 7.99 -7.35
CA PRO A 234 22.63 7.44 -8.69
C PRO A 234 22.53 5.91 -8.66
N ALA A 235 21.73 5.34 -9.56
CA ALA A 235 21.54 3.90 -9.69
C ALA A 235 21.32 3.51 -11.16
N GLY A 236 22.37 3.01 -11.81
CA GLY A 236 22.25 2.33 -13.10
C GLY A 236 21.65 3.16 -14.24
N GLY A 237 21.99 4.46 -14.31
CA GLY A 237 21.45 5.39 -15.31
C GLY A 237 20.10 6.01 -14.95
N ALA A 238 19.59 5.73 -13.75
CA ALA A 238 18.47 6.41 -13.12
C ALA A 238 18.90 7.08 -11.81
N THR A 239 18.00 7.86 -11.24
CA THR A 239 18.09 8.46 -9.92
C THR A 239 17.16 7.68 -8.99
N ALA A 240 17.73 6.93 -8.05
CA ALA A 240 16.99 6.23 -7.02
C ALA A 240 16.83 7.12 -5.79
N TYR A 241 15.79 6.86 -5.00
CA TYR A 241 15.52 7.63 -3.80
C TYR A 241 14.89 6.80 -2.69
N ALA A 242 15.08 7.28 -1.46
CA ALA A 242 14.42 6.80 -0.26
C ALA A 242 13.90 8.00 0.54
N ALA A 243 12.59 8.05 0.78
CA ALA A 243 11.96 9.09 1.59
C ALA A 243 11.43 8.50 2.91
N TYR A 244 11.52 9.27 3.99
CA TYR A 244 11.33 8.83 5.36
C TYR A 244 10.39 9.76 6.10
N TRP A 245 9.23 9.26 6.54
CA TRP A 245 8.26 10.03 7.33
C TRP A 245 7.86 9.30 8.63
N PRO A 246 7.71 10.03 9.75
CA PRO A 246 8.15 11.40 9.96
C PRO A 246 9.67 11.55 9.73
N SER A 247 10.17 12.78 9.60
CA SER A 247 11.62 13.01 9.50
C SER A 247 12.37 12.27 10.61
N PRO A 248 13.30 11.34 10.28
CA PRO A 248 14.05 10.62 11.28
C PRO A 248 14.93 11.55 12.12
N GLY A 249 15.06 11.24 13.41
CA GLY A 249 15.96 11.96 14.31
C GLY A 249 17.39 11.97 13.77
N ARG A 250 17.80 10.87 13.11
CA ARG A 250 19.11 10.76 12.43
C ARG A 250 18.96 10.11 11.06
N LEU A 251 19.58 10.70 10.05
CA LEU A 251 19.73 10.15 8.70
C LEU A 251 21.19 10.29 8.28
N TYR A 252 21.89 9.19 8.12
CA TYR A 252 23.34 9.21 7.89
C TYR A 252 23.82 7.98 7.12
N LEU A 253 25.05 8.07 6.59
CA LEU A 253 25.76 6.95 5.98
C LEU A 253 26.65 6.27 7.01
N ALA A 254 26.61 4.95 7.04
CA ALA A 254 27.46 4.08 7.85
C ALA A 254 28.23 3.10 6.96
N THR A 255 29.27 2.46 7.49
CA THR A 255 29.86 1.29 6.83
C THR A 255 29.11 0.01 7.19
N VAL A 256 29.37 -1.04 6.41
CA VAL A 256 28.91 -2.40 6.73
C VAL A 256 29.49 -2.88 8.08
N GLU A 257 30.72 -2.47 8.43
CA GLU A 257 31.34 -2.81 9.71
C GLU A 257 30.65 -2.11 10.90
N ASP A 258 30.22 -0.86 10.71
CA ASP A 258 29.50 -0.06 11.71
C ASP A 258 28.08 -0.57 11.99
N TRP A 259 27.53 -1.42 11.11
CA TRP A 259 26.18 -1.98 11.30
C TRP A 259 26.03 -2.72 12.64
N ARG A 260 27.11 -3.38 13.11
CA ARG A 260 27.11 -4.16 14.37
C ARG A 260 27.24 -3.29 15.62
N ALA A 261 27.71 -2.06 15.49
CA ALA A 261 27.92 -1.16 16.62
C ALA A 261 26.70 -0.24 16.79
N ALA A 262 26.23 -0.07 18.03
CA ALA A 262 25.17 0.90 18.36
C ALA A 262 25.58 2.37 18.04
N SER A 263 26.86 2.61 17.71
CA SER A 263 27.44 3.89 17.33
C SER A 263 28.33 3.72 16.09
N PRO A 264 28.04 4.39 14.97
CA PRO A 264 28.79 4.25 13.72
C PRO A 264 30.02 5.18 13.67
N SER A 265 31.10 4.71 13.05
CA SER A 265 32.21 5.55 12.57
C SER A 265 31.90 6.09 11.16
N PRO A 266 32.44 7.26 10.76
CA PRO A 266 32.24 7.77 9.40
C PRO A 266 32.86 6.83 8.35
N ALA A 267 32.16 6.62 7.23
CA ALA A 267 32.66 5.78 6.15
C ALA A 267 33.94 6.36 5.51
N GLY A 268 34.99 5.53 5.41
CA GLY A 268 36.16 5.83 4.59
C GLY A 268 35.85 5.71 3.10
N ALA A 269 36.61 6.42 2.25
CA ALA A 269 36.43 6.42 0.80
C ALA A 269 36.57 4.99 0.22
N GLY A 270 35.63 4.60 -0.65
CA GLY A 270 35.71 3.36 -1.44
C GLY A 270 35.02 2.11 -0.86
N ARG A 271 34.24 2.23 0.23
CA ARG A 271 33.47 1.12 0.81
C ARG A 271 31.97 1.23 0.50
N SER A 272 31.31 0.08 0.34
CA SER A 272 29.84 -0.02 0.35
C SER A 272 29.29 0.67 1.58
N CYS A 273 28.31 1.56 1.39
CA CYS A 273 27.73 2.34 2.48
C CYS A 273 26.28 1.93 2.72
N ILE A 274 25.87 2.04 3.97
CA ILE A 274 24.52 1.78 4.43
C ILE A 274 23.90 3.12 4.80
N LEU A 275 22.82 3.49 4.13
CA LEU A 275 21.96 4.58 4.56
C LEU A 275 21.13 4.12 5.75
N VAL A 276 21.20 4.86 6.84
CA VAL A 276 20.47 4.56 8.08
C VAL A 276 19.53 5.73 8.37
N ALA A 277 18.22 5.45 8.37
CA ALA A 277 17.20 6.33 8.92
C ALA A 277 16.79 5.80 10.30
N GLU A 278 16.86 6.64 11.32
CA GLU A 278 16.66 6.25 12.72
C GLU A 278 15.65 7.18 13.42
N TRP A 279 14.66 6.55 14.04
CA TRP A 279 13.61 7.19 14.82
C TRP A 279 13.66 6.74 16.28
N GLU A 280 13.26 7.64 17.17
CA GLU A 280 13.00 7.33 18.56
C GLU A 280 11.55 7.68 18.88
N ALA A 281 10.86 6.80 19.62
CA ALA A 281 9.47 7.01 20.00
C ALA A 281 9.18 6.36 21.36
N ALA A 282 8.19 6.92 22.06
CA ALA A 282 7.57 6.29 23.21
C ALA A 282 6.16 5.84 22.81
N ILE A 283 5.84 4.57 23.05
CA ILE A 283 4.61 3.93 22.60
C ILE A 283 3.83 3.44 23.83
N PRO A 284 2.66 4.02 24.12
CA PRO A 284 1.79 3.53 25.18
C PRO A 284 1.32 2.08 24.98
N PRO A 285 1.00 1.35 26.06
CA PRO A 285 0.41 0.02 25.97
C PRO A 285 -0.85 -0.01 25.08
N ASN A 286 -0.99 -1.04 24.26
CA ASN A 286 -2.11 -1.26 23.34
C ASN A 286 -2.28 -0.15 22.28
N THR A 287 -1.22 0.59 22.00
CA THR A 287 -1.16 1.58 20.92
C THR A 287 -0.06 1.22 19.93
N SER A 288 -0.05 1.93 18.80
CA SER A 288 0.94 1.77 17.75
C SER A 288 1.55 3.09 17.33
N LYS A 289 2.83 3.05 16.94
CA LYS A 289 3.52 4.17 16.29
C LYS A 289 3.82 3.80 14.84
N ARG A 290 3.52 4.71 13.92
CA ARG A 290 3.78 4.52 12.48
C ARG A 290 5.07 5.21 12.05
N PHE A 291 5.79 4.52 11.17
CA PHE A 291 6.90 5.04 10.37
C PHE A 291 6.67 4.65 8.92
N VAL A 292 7.14 5.48 7.98
CA VAL A 292 6.87 5.31 6.56
C VAL A 292 8.15 5.44 5.78
N VAL A 293 8.32 4.53 4.83
CA VAL A 293 9.41 4.60 3.85
C VAL A 293 8.84 4.49 2.45
N VAL A 294 9.32 5.36 1.57
CA VAL A 294 9.05 5.30 0.13
C VAL A 294 10.37 5.05 -0.60
N TYR A 295 10.46 3.95 -1.35
CA TYR A 295 11.60 3.68 -2.22
C TYR A 295 11.17 3.78 -3.68
N GLY A 296 11.99 4.39 -4.54
CA GLY A 296 11.66 4.48 -5.96
C GLY A 296 12.83 4.88 -6.83
N ALA A 297 12.57 5.00 -8.13
CA ALA A 297 13.53 5.50 -9.10
C ALA A 297 12.86 6.30 -10.21
N VAL A 298 13.57 7.31 -10.69
CA VAL A 298 13.13 8.22 -11.75
C VAL A 298 14.28 8.54 -12.68
N GLU A 299 13.99 9.13 -13.83
CA GLU A 299 15.02 9.61 -14.77
C GLU A 299 15.22 11.13 -14.70
N GLU A 300 14.31 11.86 -14.05
CA GLU A 300 14.29 13.32 -14.01
C GLU A 300 13.84 13.86 -12.64
N ASP A 301 14.38 15.01 -12.21
CA ASP A 301 14.05 15.61 -10.90
C ASP A 301 12.59 16.07 -10.79
N GLN A 302 11.98 16.50 -11.90
CA GLN A 302 10.56 16.85 -11.92
C GLN A 302 9.68 15.62 -11.67
N GLU A 303 10.10 14.46 -12.20
CA GLU A 303 9.43 13.19 -11.96
C GLU A 303 9.59 12.75 -10.50
N LEU A 304 10.74 13.00 -9.88
CA LEU A 304 10.95 12.74 -8.44
C LEU A 304 9.91 13.47 -7.59
N GLN A 305 9.75 14.78 -7.80
CA GLN A 305 8.76 15.57 -7.07
C GLN A 305 7.34 15.12 -7.39
N TYR A 306 7.06 14.76 -8.64
CA TYR A 306 5.76 14.21 -9.02
C TYR A 306 5.42 12.93 -8.24
N GLN A 307 6.36 11.97 -8.18
CA GLN A 307 6.16 10.71 -7.44
C GLN A 307 6.05 10.94 -5.92
N LEU A 308 6.86 11.83 -5.34
CA LEU A 308 6.80 12.15 -3.91
C LEU A 308 5.48 12.83 -3.53
N ASN A 309 4.95 13.72 -4.37
CA ASN A 309 3.68 14.39 -4.10
C ASN A 309 2.49 13.42 -4.10
N LEU A 310 2.53 12.34 -4.88
CA LEU A 310 1.48 11.30 -4.80
C LEU A 310 1.37 10.66 -3.42
N VAL A 311 2.47 10.68 -2.64
CA VAL A 311 2.48 10.15 -1.28
C VAL A 311 2.32 11.26 -0.26
N PHE A 312 3.21 12.25 -0.26
CA PHE A 312 3.38 13.24 0.81
C PHE A 312 2.52 14.50 0.67
N ASN A 313 2.01 14.80 -0.51
CA ASN A 313 1.15 15.96 -0.77
C ASN A 313 0.08 15.59 -1.81
N PRO A 314 -0.74 14.55 -1.54
CA PRO A 314 -1.66 14.02 -2.53
C PRO A 314 -2.76 15.05 -2.84
N TRP A 315 -3.36 14.91 -4.03
CA TRP A 315 -4.58 15.64 -4.37
C TRP A 315 -5.72 15.11 -3.51
N ASP A 316 -6.10 15.90 -2.49
CA ASP A 316 -6.95 15.44 -1.39
C ASP A 316 -8.44 15.82 -1.58
N LEU A 317 -9.29 15.46 -0.61
CA LEU A 317 -10.73 15.77 -0.67
C LEU A 317 -11.01 17.28 -0.68
N ARG A 318 -10.17 18.11 -0.05
CA ARG A 318 -10.33 19.58 -0.11
C ARG A 318 -10.06 20.07 -1.51
N ASP A 319 -8.96 19.63 -2.11
CA ASP A 319 -8.62 19.99 -3.48
C ASP A 319 -9.70 19.53 -4.46
N ALA A 320 -10.25 18.33 -4.25
CA ALA A 320 -11.26 17.74 -5.11
C ALA A 320 -12.55 18.57 -5.13
N VAL A 321 -13.13 18.93 -3.97
CA VAL A 321 -14.42 19.63 -3.96
C VAL A 321 -14.35 21.05 -4.54
N HIS A 322 -13.17 21.67 -4.49
CA HIS A 322 -12.92 22.99 -5.09
C HIS A 322 -12.48 22.90 -6.56
N THR A 323 -12.37 21.70 -7.13
CA THR A 323 -11.97 21.49 -8.53
C THR A 323 -13.13 21.75 -9.50
N LYS A 324 -12.82 22.36 -10.64
CA LYS A 324 -13.74 22.44 -11.77
C LYS A 324 -13.74 21.11 -12.53
N TYR A 325 -14.88 20.44 -12.52
CA TYR A 325 -15.04 19.15 -13.19
C TYR A 325 -15.48 19.29 -14.63
N GLN A 326 -14.89 18.47 -15.51
CA GLN A 326 -15.26 18.40 -16.92
C GLN A 326 -16.38 17.38 -17.16
N TRP A 327 -16.42 16.32 -16.35
CA TRP A 327 -17.33 15.18 -16.51
C TRP A 327 -18.03 14.78 -15.22
N ILE A 328 -19.28 14.33 -15.34
CA ILE A 328 -19.98 13.51 -14.36
C ILE A 328 -20.18 12.15 -15.01
N LEU A 329 -19.47 11.14 -14.49
CA LEU A 329 -19.44 9.79 -15.03
C LEU A 329 -20.40 8.89 -14.25
N VAL A 330 -21.40 8.34 -14.95
CA VAL A 330 -22.36 7.38 -14.39
C VAL A 330 -22.30 6.04 -15.12
N GLY A 331 -22.74 4.98 -14.46
CA GLY A 331 -22.86 3.66 -15.08
C GLY A 331 -23.87 3.63 -16.22
N ARG A 332 -23.55 3.00 -17.36
CA ARG A 332 -24.46 2.92 -18.53
C ARG A 332 -25.84 2.34 -18.21
N ASN A 333 -25.91 1.41 -17.26
CA ASN A 333 -27.10 0.65 -16.90
C ASN A 333 -27.67 1.09 -15.54
N ALA A 334 -27.33 2.31 -15.09
CA ALA A 334 -27.74 2.83 -13.80
C ALA A 334 -28.67 4.04 -13.98
N PRO A 335 -29.95 3.83 -14.38
CA PRO A 335 -30.90 4.92 -14.57
C PRO A 335 -31.18 5.69 -13.27
N GLU A 336 -31.00 5.04 -12.13
CA GLU A 336 -31.08 5.67 -10.83
C GLU A 336 -29.94 6.67 -10.62
N ASP A 337 -28.70 6.36 -11.02
CA ASP A 337 -27.53 7.25 -10.88
C ASP A 337 -27.66 8.53 -11.72
N LEU A 338 -28.49 8.54 -12.78
CA LEU A 338 -28.84 9.77 -13.52
C LEU A 338 -29.56 10.79 -12.63
N LYS A 339 -30.33 10.35 -11.63
CA LYS A 339 -30.97 11.25 -10.65
C LYS A 339 -29.92 11.92 -9.77
N THR A 340 -28.87 11.18 -9.40
CA THR A 340 -27.72 11.70 -8.66
C THR A 340 -26.93 12.70 -9.49
N ALA A 341 -26.68 12.40 -10.78
CA ALA A 341 -25.97 13.30 -11.69
C ALA A 341 -26.68 14.67 -11.81
N ARG A 342 -28.01 14.72 -11.74
CA ARG A 342 -28.78 15.98 -11.75
C ARG A 342 -28.55 16.85 -10.51
N ILE A 343 -28.25 16.26 -9.36
CA ILE A 343 -27.88 17.02 -8.16
C ILE A 343 -26.45 17.52 -8.32
N LEU A 344 -25.54 16.64 -8.73
CA LEU A 344 -24.14 16.97 -8.92
C LEU A 344 -23.94 18.03 -9.99
N SER A 345 -24.77 18.10 -11.03
CA SER A 345 -24.71 19.18 -12.03
C SER A 345 -25.11 20.55 -11.49
N LYS A 346 -25.75 20.63 -10.31
CA LYS A 346 -25.95 21.91 -9.61
C LYS A 346 -24.72 22.31 -8.82
N ILE A 347 -24.00 21.34 -8.26
CA ILE A 347 -22.77 21.55 -7.50
C ILE A 347 -21.60 21.86 -8.45
N PHE A 348 -21.55 21.16 -9.58
CA PHE A 348 -20.52 21.22 -10.60
C PHE A 348 -21.14 21.59 -11.97
N PRO A 349 -21.57 22.86 -12.16
CA PRO A 349 -22.34 23.28 -13.33
C PRO A 349 -21.59 23.22 -14.66
N GLU A 350 -20.26 23.20 -14.63
CA GLU A 350 -19.43 23.10 -15.84
C GLU A 350 -19.26 21.64 -16.33
N ALA A 351 -19.64 20.65 -15.51
CA ALA A 351 -19.40 19.25 -15.80
C ALA A 351 -20.47 18.65 -16.72
N ARG A 352 -20.01 17.88 -17.72
CA ARG A 352 -20.88 17.22 -18.70
C ARG A 352 -21.21 15.81 -18.26
N LEU A 353 -22.46 15.40 -18.45
CA LEU A 353 -22.84 14.00 -18.22
C LEU A 353 -22.14 13.09 -19.25
N ALA A 354 -21.64 11.95 -18.77
CA ALA A 354 -21.10 10.89 -19.60
C ALA A 354 -21.39 9.51 -18.99
N PHE A 355 -21.44 8.49 -19.84
CA PHE A 355 -21.50 7.11 -19.41
C PHE A 355 -20.10 6.49 -19.33
N ASP A 356 -19.93 5.49 -18.48
CA ASP A 356 -18.72 4.67 -18.47
C ASP A 356 -18.58 3.91 -19.80
N ALA A 357 -19.62 3.20 -20.21
CA ALA A 357 -19.70 2.41 -21.41
C ALA A 357 -20.76 2.94 -22.38
N VAL A 358 -20.66 2.53 -23.65
CA VAL A 358 -21.63 2.91 -24.69
C VAL A 358 -23.05 2.48 -24.27
N ASN A 359 -23.97 3.45 -24.31
CA ASN A 359 -25.40 3.25 -24.07
C ASN A 359 -26.16 3.44 -25.39
N SER A 360 -26.74 2.37 -25.93
CA SER A 360 -27.47 2.40 -27.19
C SER A 360 -28.81 3.14 -27.11
N SER A 361 -29.35 3.34 -25.91
CA SER A 361 -30.62 4.05 -25.70
C SER A 361 -30.45 5.57 -25.65
N LEU A 362 -29.24 6.05 -25.38
CA LEU A 362 -28.88 7.48 -25.29
C LEU A 362 -27.53 7.73 -25.99
N PRO A 363 -27.46 7.51 -27.32
CA PRO A 363 -26.20 7.56 -28.08
C PRO A 363 -25.56 8.95 -28.12
N GLU A 364 -26.31 10.01 -27.81
CA GLU A 364 -25.84 11.39 -27.73
C GLU A 364 -24.98 11.67 -26.49
N ILE A 365 -25.09 10.84 -25.45
CA ILE A 365 -24.27 10.95 -24.24
C ILE A 365 -22.97 10.16 -24.47
N PRO A 366 -21.79 10.80 -24.37
CA PRO A 366 -20.52 10.14 -24.67
C PRO A 366 -20.21 9.05 -23.65
N ALA A 367 -19.59 7.97 -24.12
CA ALA A 367 -18.93 6.98 -23.27
C ALA A 367 -17.44 7.31 -23.09
N LEU A 368 -16.93 7.23 -21.86
CA LEU A 368 -15.56 7.65 -21.53
C LEU A 368 -14.55 6.51 -21.49
N MET A 369 -14.98 5.26 -21.22
CA MET A 369 -14.06 4.12 -21.18
C MET A 369 -13.67 3.68 -22.59
N ALA A 370 -12.39 3.35 -22.76
CA ALA A 370 -11.85 2.82 -23.99
C ALA A 370 -12.29 1.36 -24.19
N VAL A 371 -12.53 0.98 -25.45
CA VAL A 371 -12.86 -0.40 -25.84
C VAL A 371 -11.71 -0.90 -26.71
N GLY A 372 -11.06 -1.96 -26.26
CA GLY A 372 -10.08 -2.73 -27.03
C GLY A 372 -10.71 -3.92 -27.73
N SER A 373 -9.87 -4.80 -28.29
CA SER A 373 -10.32 -6.01 -28.98
C SER A 373 -11.00 -7.04 -28.07
N ALA A 374 -10.67 -7.04 -26.77
CA ALA A 374 -11.23 -7.94 -25.76
C ALA A 374 -12.38 -7.31 -24.94
N GLY A 375 -12.93 -6.19 -25.40
CA GLY A 375 -13.92 -5.40 -24.66
C GLY A 375 -13.27 -4.24 -23.92
N TYR A 376 -13.79 -3.87 -22.76
CA TYR A 376 -13.31 -2.70 -22.02
C TYR A 376 -12.08 -3.00 -21.15
N HIS A 377 -11.85 -4.27 -20.82
CA HIS A 377 -10.69 -4.72 -20.07
C HIS A 377 -9.60 -5.20 -21.03
N ASP A 378 -8.35 -4.86 -20.74
CA ASP A 378 -7.21 -5.45 -21.46
C ASP A 378 -6.86 -6.86 -20.94
N SER A 379 -5.82 -7.47 -21.49
CA SER A 379 -5.38 -8.82 -21.12
C SER A 379 -4.89 -8.96 -19.68
N LEU A 380 -4.58 -7.85 -19.00
CA LEU A 380 -4.23 -7.79 -17.59
C LEU A 380 -5.42 -7.41 -16.72
N ASN A 381 -6.63 -7.42 -17.29
CA ASN A 381 -7.88 -7.01 -16.66
C ASN A 381 -7.85 -5.53 -16.20
N ARG A 382 -7.08 -4.67 -16.86
CA ARG A 382 -7.07 -3.23 -16.60
C ARG A 382 -8.09 -2.50 -17.43
N LEU A 383 -8.69 -1.49 -16.82
CA LEU A 383 -9.56 -0.51 -17.47
C LEU A 383 -8.77 0.71 -17.94
N HIS A 384 -9.28 1.39 -18.97
CA HIS A 384 -8.62 2.55 -19.55
C HIS A 384 -9.64 3.61 -19.96
N PHE A 385 -9.31 4.87 -19.71
CA PHE A 385 -10.07 5.98 -20.27
C PHE A 385 -9.66 6.22 -21.73
N LYS A 386 -10.60 6.69 -22.55
CA LYS A 386 -10.26 7.27 -23.85
C LYS A 386 -9.35 8.47 -23.65
N THR A 387 -8.50 8.78 -24.64
CA THR A 387 -7.78 10.06 -24.64
C THR A 387 -8.77 11.23 -24.76
N SER A 388 -9.73 11.13 -25.68
CA SER A 388 -10.75 12.16 -25.89
C SER A 388 -12.10 11.56 -26.31
N SER A 389 -13.17 12.34 -26.16
CA SER A 389 -14.52 12.02 -26.62
C SER A 389 -15.20 13.29 -27.11
N GLY A 390 -15.70 13.29 -28.35
CA GLY A 390 -16.34 14.46 -28.95
C GLY A 390 -15.43 15.70 -29.03
N GLY A 391 -14.12 15.50 -29.22
CA GLY A 391 -13.13 16.59 -29.26
C GLY A 391 -12.73 17.14 -27.88
N LEU A 392 -13.32 16.64 -26.79
CA LEU A 392 -12.99 17.00 -25.43
C LEU A 392 -12.05 15.98 -24.79
N LEU A 393 -11.11 16.45 -23.99
CA LEU A 393 -10.18 15.60 -23.25
C LEU A 393 -10.91 14.72 -22.22
N VAL A 394 -10.49 13.46 -22.08
CA VAL A 394 -11.02 12.51 -21.09
C VAL A 394 -9.89 12.06 -20.17
N ALA A 395 -8.89 11.33 -20.67
CA ALA A 395 -7.65 11.11 -19.93
C ALA A 395 -6.98 12.47 -19.67
N GLY A 396 -6.59 12.75 -18.42
CA GLY A 396 -6.05 14.06 -18.01
C GLY A 396 -7.11 15.08 -17.58
N SER A 397 -8.40 14.74 -17.64
CA SER A 397 -9.48 15.60 -17.16
C SER A 397 -9.88 15.29 -15.71
N SER A 398 -10.59 16.24 -15.09
CA SER A 398 -11.24 16.02 -13.78
C SER A 398 -12.68 15.52 -13.98
N MET A 399 -13.05 14.45 -13.27
CA MET A 399 -14.40 13.86 -13.32
C MET A 399 -14.99 13.57 -11.94
N VAL A 400 -16.31 13.66 -11.81
CA VAL A 400 -17.03 13.12 -10.66
C VAL A 400 -17.55 11.75 -11.07
N VAL A 401 -17.21 10.70 -10.34
CA VAL A 401 -17.62 9.33 -10.66
C VAL A 401 -18.66 8.86 -9.65
N VAL A 402 -19.80 8.42 -10.15
CA VAL A 402 -20.96 8.08 -9.31
C VAL A 402 -21.28 6.61 -9.43
N GLY A 403 -21.48 5.96 -8.28
CA GLY A 403 -21.77 4.53 -8.20
C GLY A 403 -20.51 3.71 -7.95
N SER A 404 -20.67 2.56 -7.31
CA SER A 404 -19.55 1.69 -6.93
C SER A 404 -18.98 0.96 -8.15
N LEU A 405 -17.89 0.21 -7.96
CA LEU A 405 -17.28 -0.60 -9.03
C LEU A 405 -18.25 -1.63 -9.64
N TYR A 406 -19.35 -1.98 -8.96
CA TYR A 406 -20.36 -2.90 -9.50
C TYR A 406 -21.28 -2.24 -10.53
N ALA A 407 -21.38 -0.91 -10.50
CA ALA A 407 -22.27 -0.12 -11.34
C ALA A 407 -21.52 0.77 -12.33
N ASN A 408 -20.29 1.17 -12.01
CA ASN A 408 -19.52 2.14 -12.77
C ASN A 408 -18.06 1.71 -12.92
N MET A 409 -17.63 1.52 -14.16
CA MET A 409 -16.26 1.13 -14.49
C MET A 409 -15.22 2.21 -14.17
N GLY A 410 -15.61 3.49 -14.10
CA GLY A 410 -14.73 4.54 -13.58
C GLY A 410 -14.36 4.29 -12.12
N SER A 411 -15.32 3.88 -11.30
CA SER A 411 -15.04 3.52 -9.90
C SER A 411 -14.22 2.24 -9.79
N GLU A 412 -14.40 1.29 -10.72
CA GLU A 412 -13.52 0.12 -10.82
C GLU A 412 -12.07 0.53 -11.15
N TYR A 413 -11.87 1.49 -12.06
CA TYR A 413 -10.54 2.03 -12.39
C TYR A 413 -9.85 2.64 -11.16
N PHE A 414 -10.56 3.51 -10.42
CA PHE A 414 -9.99 4.20 -9.26
C PHE A 414 -9.90 3.34 -7.99
N ASN A 415 -10.55 2.16 -7.96
CA ASN A 415 -10.44 1.22 -6.83
C ASN A 415 -9.00 0.74 -6.58
N ASP A 416 -8.17 0.68 -7.62
CA ASP A 416 -6.74 0.34 -7.48
C ASP A 416 -5.88 1.50 -6.96
N LEU A 417 -6.40 2.72 -6.95
CA LEU A 417 -5.61 3.94 -6.73
C LEU A 417 -5.96 4.65 -5.43
N THR A 418 -7.14 4.40 -4.89
CA THR A 418 -7.71 5.08 -3.70
C THR A 418 -7.34 4.40 -2.39
N ASP A 419 -7.28 5.16 -1.29
CA ASP A 419 -6.80 4.67 0.01
C ASP A 419 -7.84 3.81 0.76
N ILE A 420 -9.13 4.05 0.53
CA ILE A 420 -10.22 3.13 0.92
C ILE A 420 -10.81 2.49 -0.34
N PHE A 421 -10.83 1.16 -0.40
CA PHE A 421 -11.22 0.43 -1.61
C PHE A 421 -11.89 -0.91 -1.32
N ILE A 422 -12.56 -1.47 -2.31
CA ILE A 422 -13.25 -2.77 -2.22
C ILE A 422 -12.25 -3.90 -2.52
N LEU A 423 -12.22 -4.92 -1.66
CA LEU A 423 -11.32 -6.09 -1.77
C LEU A 423 -11.74 -7.08 -2.86
N HIS A 424 -13.05 -7.23 -3.12
CA HIS A 424 -13.59 -8.26 -4.01
C HIS A 424 -14.54 -7.70 -5.06
N ARG A 425 -14.33 -8.14 -6.31
CA ARG A 425 -15.21 -7.81 -7.44
C ARG A 425 -16.53 -8.61 -7.43
N ALA A 426 -16.65 -9.63 -6.58
CA ALA A 426 -17.92 -10.30 -6.32
C ALA A 426 -18.71 -9.51 -5.28
N ARG A 427 -19.99 -9.26 -5.54
CA ARG A 427 -20.87 -8.60 -4.58
C ARG A 427 -21.11 -9.55 -3.41
N SER A 428 -20.58 -9.22 -2.24
CA SER A 428 -20.93 -9.86 -0.97
C SER A 428 -21.76 -8.91 -0.12
N ASP A 429 -22.54 -9.47 0.82
CA ASP A 429 -23.21 -8.70 1.88
C ASP A 429 -22.59 -9.11 3.22
N PRO A 430 -21.81 -8.22 3.86
CA PRO A 430 -21.48 -6.87 3.43
C PRO A 430 -20.40 -6.76 2.33
N ILE A 431 -20.25 -5.58 1.71
CA ILE A 431 -19.09 -5.27 0.84
C ILE A 431 -17.84 -5.09 1.71
N PRO A 432 -16.74 -5.82 1.44
CA PRO A 432 -15.51 -5.72 2.20
C PRO A 432 -14.69 -4.51 1.71
N LEU A 433 -14.58 -3.49 2.55
CA LEU A 433 -13.65 -2.39 2.37
C LEU A 433 -12.32 -2.65 3.08
N PHE A 434 -11.25 -2.08 2.54
CA PHE A 434 -9.95 -2.01 3.16
C PHE A 434 -9.40 -0.58 3.07
N SER A 435 -8.78 -0.10 4.16
CA SER A 435 -8.10 1.19 4.25
C SER A 435 -6.60 0.96 4.35
N THR A 436 -5.80 1.62 3.50
CA THR A 436 -4.33 1.50 3.55
C THR A 436 -3.73 2.15 4.79
N SER A 437 -4.43 3.14 5.36
CA SER A 437 -3.88 4.05 6.36
C SER A 437 -4.20 3.72 7.81
N MET A 438 -4.78 2.54 8.08
CA MET A 438 -5.27 2.11 9.39
C MET A 438 -4.25 2.32 10.53
N THR A 439 -4.45 3.32 11.38
CA THR A 439 -3.79 3.44 12.69
C THR A 439 -4.86 3.31 13.77
N ALA A 440 -4.84 2.18 14.49
CA ALA A 440 -5.75 1.80 15.56
C ALA A 440 -7.20 1.42 15.15
N TRP A 441 -7.67 0.28 15.67
CA TRP A 441 -9.08 -0.19 15.74
C TRP A 441 -9.70 -1.14 14.72
N TYR A 442 -8.99 -1.58 13.69
CA TYR A 442 -9.46 -2.73 12.89
C TYR A 442 -8.35 -3.76 12.77
N ALA A 443 -8.14 -4.49 13.86
CA ALA A 443 -7.48 -5.78 13.75
C ALA A 443 -8.30 -6.64 12.77
N PRO A 444 -7.70 -7.35 11.81
CA PRO A 444 -8.16 -8.70 11.61
C PRO A 444 -7.87 -9.37 12.96
N SER A 445 -8.88 -9.37 13.84
CA SER A 445 -8.96 -10.40 14.85
C SER A 445 -8.76 -11.74 14.11
N SER A 446 -8.28 -12.74 14.82
CA SER A 446 -8.07 -14.11 14.36
C SER A 446 -9.34 -14.83 13.82
N THR A 447 -10.36 -14.07 13.46
CA THR A 447 -11.49 -14.37 12.59
C THR A 447 -11.54 -13.31 11.50
N ARG A 448 -11.57 -13.67 10.21
CA ARG A 448 -11.82 -12.77 9.05
C ARG A 448 -12.99 -11.80 9.30
N ASN A 449 -12.82 -10.72 10.05
CA ASN A 449 -13.87 -9.74 10.39
C ASN A 449 -13.23 -8.46 10.97
N GLY A 450 -12.21 -7.93 10.28
CA GLY A 450 -11.85 -6.50 10.31
C GLY A 450 -12.69 -5.69 9.32
N PHE A 451 -13.93 -6.13 9.05
CA PHE A 451 -14.83 -5.54 8.06
C PHE A 451 -15.68 -4.47 8.71
N HIS A 452 -15.70 -3.26 8.16
CA HIS A 452 -16.92 -2.48 8.21
C HIS A 452 -17.93 -3.13 7.28
N PRO A 453 -19.07 -3.64 7.76
CA PRO A 453 -20.16 -3.89 6.86
C PRO A 453 -20.57 -2.56 6.24
N VAL A 454 -20.27 -2.33 4.95
CA VAL A 454 -20.97 -1.30 4.18
C VAL A 454 -22.40 -1.81 4.01
N GLY A 455 -23.19 -1.68 5.07
CA GLY A 455 -24.62 -1.92 5.05
C GLY A 455 -25.35 -0.66 4.62
N ASN A 456 -26.68 -0.76 4.59
CA ASN A 456 -27.59 0.35 4.30
C ASN A 456 -27.19 1.64 5.04
N GLY A 457 -27.05 2.76 4.33
CA GLY A 457 -26.67 4.06 4.87
C GLY A 457 -25.17 4.34 4.96
N THR A 458 -24.28 3.44 4.53
CA THR A 458 -22.82 3.71 4.49
C THR A 458 -22.37 4.16 3.11
N VAL A 459 -21.50 5.18 3.06
CA VAL A 459 -21.00 5.82 1.83
C VAL A 459 -19.51 6.04 1.90
N LEU A 460 -18.83 5.79 0.77
CA LEU A 460 -17.46 6.20 0.52
C LEU A 460 -17.44 7.45 -0.37
N ILE A 461 -16.68 8.46 0.07
CA ILE A 461 -16.27 9.59 -0.76
C ILE A 461 -14.74 9.58 -0.82
N THR A 462 -14.19 9.48 -2.03
CA THR A 462 -12.74 9.40 -2.21
C THR A 462 -12.30 10.21 -3.41
N ALA A 463 -11.14 10.84 -3.31
CA ALA A 463 -10.47 11.57 -4.36
C ALA A 463 -9.15 10.90 -4.73
N HIS A 464 -8.81 10.91 -6.02
CA HIS A 464 -7.49 10.51 -6.49
C HIS A 464 -7.12 11.21 -7.79
N ARG A 465 -5.84 11.57 -7.95
CA ARG A 465 -5.27 12.04 -9.22
C ARG A 465 -4.21 11.05 -9.70
N ASP A 466 -4.45 10.48 -10.87
CA ASP A 466 -3.58 9.48 -11.46
C ASP A 466 -2.42 10.10 -12.25
N LEU A 467 -1.47 9.26 -12.67
CA LEU A 467 -0.21 9.66 -13.30
C LEU A 467 -0.40 10.48 -14.57
N ASN A 468 -1.42 10.21 -15.37
CA ASN A 468 -1.72 10.97 -16.58
C ASN A 468 -2.53 12.25 -16.33
N GLY A 469 -2.70 12.66 -15.06
CA GLY A 469 -3.46 13.83 -14.65
C GLY A 469 -4.97 13.63 -14.57
N THR A 470 -5.48 12.43 -14.88
CA THR A 470 -6.91 12.13 -14.71
C THR A 470 -7.24 12.17 -13.22
N ALA A 471 -8.17 13.03 -12.82
CA ALA A 471 -8.52 13.25 -11.43
C ALA A 471 -9.99 12.88 -11.20
N ALA A 472 -10.30 12.14 -10.14
CA ALA A 472 -11.66 11.74 -9.84
C ALA A 472 -12.06 11.98 -8.39
N LEU A 473 -13.27 12.55 -8.21
CA LEU A 473 -14.03 12.44 -6.98
C LEU A 473 -15.05 11.33 -7.14
N CYS A 474 -14.80 10.19 -6.52
CA CYS A 474 -15.67 9.03 -6.53
C CYS A 474 -16.63 9.09 -5.34
N ILE A 475 -17.93 8.95 -5.61
CA ILE A 475 -19.01 9.00 -4.61
C ILE A 475 -19.89 7.78 -4.82
N TRP A 476 -19.97 6.92 -3.82
CA TRP A 476 -20.88 5.78 -3.88
C TRP A 476 -21.24 5.25 -2.49
N GLY A 477 -22.47 4.76 -2.37
CA GLY A 477 -22.95 4.04 -1.20
C GLY A 477 -23.41 2.63 -1.52
N TRP A 478 -23.85 1.91 -0.48
CA TRP A 478 -24.39 0.55 -0.60
C TRP A 478 -25.58 0.46 -1.57
N SER A 479 -26.47 1.44 -1.50
CA SER A 479 -27.66 1.56 -2.33
C SER A 479 -27.66 2.87 -3.13
N PHE A 480 -28.51 2.94 -4.15
CA PHE A 480 -28.78 4.19 -4.85
C PHE A 480 -29.20 5.32 -3.88
N ARG A 481 -30.05 4.99 -2.88
CA ARG A 481 -30.48 5.96 -1.86
C ARG A 481 -29.27 6.57 -1.15
N ASP A 482 -28.30 5.74 -0.79
CA ASP A 482 -27.09 6.18 -0.10
C ASP A 482 -26.24 7.10 -1.00
N THR A 483 -26.00 6.71 -2.25
CA THR A 483 -25.28 7.53 -3.24
C THR A 483 -25.99 8.87 -3.54
N TYR A 484 -27.32 8.85 -3.60
CA TYR A 484 -28.14 10.05 -3.79
C TYR A 484 -27.96 11.03 -2.62
N TYR A 485 -28.14 10.55 -1.39
CA TYR A 485 -28.01 11.40 -0.20
C TYR A 485 -26.55 11.82 0.07
N ALA A 486 -25.56 11.05 -0.35
CA ALA A 486 -24.15 11.48 -0.40
C ALA A 486 -23.98 12.76 -1.21
N SER A 487 -24.58 12.79 -2.41
CA SER A 487 -24.48 13.93 -3.30
C SER A 487 -25.25 15.15 -2.78
N VAL A 488 -26.31 14.94 -2.00
CA VAL A 488 -26.98 16.02 -1.26
C VAL A 488 -26.06 16.54 -0.14
N ALA A 489 -25.48 15.64 0.66
CA ALA A 489 -24.64 15.98 1.80
C ALA A 489 -23.36 16.73 1.40
N LEU A 490 -22.84 16.54 0.18
CA LEU A 490 -21.70 17.32 -0.34
C LEU A 490 -21.87 18.83 -0.23
N GLN A 491 -23.11 19.35 -0.29
CA GLN A 491 -23.39 20.80 -0.17
C GLN A 491 -23.31 21.30 1.28
N HIS A 492 -23.25 20.40 2.25
CA HIS A 492 -23.38 20.70 3.68
C HIS A 492 -22.16 20.25 4.49
N ILE A 493 -21.32 19.38 3.95
CA ILE A 493 -20.06 18.98 4.58
C ILE A 493 -19.08 20.15 4.49
N ASP A 494 -18.53 20.55 5.64
CA ASP A 494 -17.43 21.51 5.70
C ASP A 494 -16.09 20.82 5.39
N PHE A 495 -15.76 20.75 4.10
CA PHE A 495 -14.49 20.17 3.64
C PHE A 495 -13.27 20.97 4.09
N ASP A 496 -13.41 22.27 4.38
CA ASP A 496 -12.29 23.08 4.84
C ASP A 496 -11.87 22.76 6.29
N SER A 497 -12.72 22.04 7.03
CA SER A 497 -12.42 21.49 8.36
C SER A 497 -11.69 20.13 8.32
N ILE A 498 -11.83 19.35 7.25
CA ILE A 498 -11.26 17.98 7.12
C ILE A 498 -9.74 18.06 7.00
N PRO A 499 -8.89 17.37 7.78
CA PRO A 499 -7.43 17.51 7.66
C PRO A 499 -6.88 17.45 6.22
N LYS A 500 -5.83 18.24 5.92
CA LYS A 500 -5.15 18.14 4.61
C LYS A 500 -4.50 16.76 4.45
N GLY A 501 -4.48 16.25 3.23
CA GLY A 501 -4.00 14.91 2.91
C GLY A 501 -5.02 13.80 3.10
N VAL A 502 -6.24 14.11 3.54
CA VAL A 502 -7.36 13.15 3.57
C VAL A 502 -7.85 12.94 2.13
N THR A 503 -7.59 11.77 1.57
CA THR A 503 -7.97 11.36 0.21
C THR A 503 -9.30 10.59 0.20
N SER A 504 -9.66 9.96 1.32
CA SER A 504 -10.90 9.18 1.44
C SER A 504 -11.59 9.44 2.77
N MET A 505 -12.92 9.38 2.79
CA MET A 505 -13.72 9.39 4.02
C MET A 505 -14.90 8.44 3.94
N LEU A 506 -15.18 7.79 5.06
CA LEU A 506 -16.34 6.91 5.22
C LEU A 506 -17.41 7.62 6.03
N ILE A 507 -18.64 7.63 5.53
CA ILE A 507 -19.78 8.32 6.15
C ILE A 507 -20.90 7.34 6.42
N LYS A 508 -21.60 7.54 7.53
CA LYS A 508 -22.86 6.86 7.87
C LYS A 508 -24.01 7.85 7.90
N PHE A 509 -25.08 7.56 7.16
CA PHE A 509 -26.34 8.29 7.19
C PHE A 509 -27.30 7.75 8.26
N ASN A 510 -27.99 8.68 8.90
CA ASN A 510 -29.17 8.45 9.71
C ASN A 510 -30.41 8.94 8.94
N TYR A 511 -31.17 8.00 8.40
CA TYR A 511 -32.34 8.29 7.57
C TYR A 511 -33.59 8.71 8.33
N ASP A 512 -33.56 8.72 9.66
CA ASP A 512 -34.64 9.24 10.49
C ASP A 512 -34.57 10.77 10.63
N ARG A 513 -33.53 11.39 10.05
CA ARG A 513 -33.30 12.84 10.03
C ARG A 513 -33.36 13.38 8.61
N LEU A 514 -33.73 14.65 8.49
CA LEU A 514 -33.70 15.35 7.20
C LEU A 514 -32.26 15.70 6.81
N PRO A 515 -31.94 15.82 5.51
CA PRO A 515 -30.56 16.03 5.05
C PRO A 515 -29.82 17.25 5.60
N PHE A 516 -30.56 18.26 6.05
CA PHE A 516 -30.03 19.51 6.61
C PHE A 516 -30.04 19.54 8.15
N GLU A 517 -30.56 18.50 8.81
CA GLU A 517 -30.59 18.42 10.25
C GLU A 517 -29.23 17.94 10.80
N PRO A 518 -28.76 18.51 11.92
CA PRO A 518 -27.61 17.98 12.63
C PRO A 518 -27.77 16.49 12.93
N GLY A 519 -26.73 15.70 12.67
CA GLY A 519 -26.72 14.25 12.86
C GLY A 519 -27.36 13.44 11.73
N PHE A 520 -27.74 14.07 10.60
CA PHE A 520 -28.12 13.33 9.37
C PHE A 520 -26.98 12.41 8.90
N TYR A 521 -25.73 12.83 9.08
CA TYR A 521 -24.58 12.01 8.80
C TYR A 521 -23.55 12.06 9.94
N THR A 522 -22.78 10.99 10.05
CA THR A 522 -21.61 10.88 10.93
C THR A 522 -20.43 10.42 10.09
N ILE A 523 -19.28 11.06 10.28
CA ILE A 523 -18.02 10.63 9.66
C ILE A 523 -17.46 9.49 10.53
N LEU A 524 -17.22 8.35 9.91
CA LEU A 524 -16.70 7.15 10.57
C LEU A 524 -15.18 7.09 10.53
N GLU A 525 -14.58 7.52 9.42
CA GLU A 525 -13.14 7.42 9.19
C GLU A 525 -12.69 8.50 8.20
N TYR A 526 -11.52 9.07 8.47
CA TYR A 526 -10.71 9.78 7.48
C TYR A 526 -9.46 8.97 7.17
N ALA A 527 -9.18 8.79 5.88
CA ALA A 527 -7.99 8.10 5.40
C ALA A 527 -7.23 8.97 4.41
N GLY A 528 -5.90 8.95 4.53
CA GLY A 528 -4.95 9.57 3.61
C GLY A 528 -3.94 8.53 3.14
N THR A 529 -2.93 8.92 2.39
CA THR A 529 -1.98 7.95 1.83
C THR A 529 -1.12 7.27 2.91
N ILE A 530 -0.85 7.96 4.03
CA ILE A 530 0.01 7.42 5.09
C ILE A 530 -0.55 7.54 6.52
N THR A 531 -1.56 8.40 6.76
CA THR A 531 -2.22 8.58 8.06
C THR A 531 -3.72 8.34 7.98
N SER A 532 -4.31 7.88 9.08
CA SER A 532 -5.75 7.97 9.34
C SER A 532 -6.00 8.95 10.49
N TRP A 533 -7.20 9.54 10.57
CA TRP A 533 -7.57 10.53 11.59
C TRP A 533 -8.86 10.18 12.32
#